data_AF-A0A1E3P2K9-F1
#
_entry.id   AF-A0A1E3P2K9-F1
#
_cell.length_a   1.000
_cell.length_b   1.000
_cell.length_c   1.000
_cell.angle_alpha   90.00
_cell.angle_beta   90.00
_cell.angle_gamma   90.00
#
_symmetry.space_group_name_H-M   'P 1'
#
loop_
_entity.id
_entity.type
_entity.pdbx_description
1 polymer ?
#
loop_
_entity_poly.entity_id
_entity_poly.type
_entity_poly.pdbx_seq_one_letter_code
_entity_poly.pdbx_strand_id
1 'polypeptide(L)'
;MGVSAEKCAKYYNLAREDQDSFPMKSYQRSQKAHESGKFENEITPVMIPRGFKVKTSTTVEFDEETANASPINDGGRSLLV
;
A
#
# COMPACT_ATOMS: atom_id res chain seq x y z
N MET A 1 0.82 10.98 14.00
CA MET A 1 1.91 11.51 13.13
C MET A 1 1.44 12.45 12.01
N GLY A 2 0.14 12.51 11.64
CA GLY A 2 -0.33 13.35 10.52
C GLY A 2 -0.10 14.87 10.67
N VAL A 3 -0.30 15.43 11.87
CA VAL A 3 -0.09 16.87 12.12
C VAL A 3 1.38 17.30 11.90
N SER A 4 2.34 16.41 12.18
CA SER A 4 3.76 16.68 11.91
C SER A 4 4.05 16.64 10.41
N ALA A 5 3.39 15.75 9.65
CA ALA A 5 3.51 15.69 8.20
C ALA A 5 2.95 16.96 7.53
N GLU A 6 1.82 17.50 8.02
CA GLU A 6 1.28 18.79 7.55
C GLU A 6 2.23 19.96 7.82
N LYS A 7 2.89 19.97 8.99
CA LYS A 7 3.91 20.98 9.31
C LYS A 7 5.11 20.89 8.37
N CYS A 8 5.58 19.68 8.06
CA CYS A 8 6.64 19.47 7.07
C CYS A 8 6.21 19.93 5.67
N ALA A 9 5.00 19.58 5.23
CA ALA A 9 4.48 20.00 3.93
C ALA A 9 4.42 21.53 3.81
N LYS A 10 3.98 22.23 4.87
CA LYS A 10 3.99 23.70 4.92
C LYS A 10 5.40 24.28 4.93
N TYR A 11 6.33 23.69 5.69
CA TYR A 11 7.72 24.18 5.77
C TYR A 11 8.46 24.06 4.43
N TYR A 12 8.25 22.96 3.71
CA TYR A 12 8.88 22.69 2.42
C TYR A 12 8.02 23.11 1.20
N ASN A 13 6.88 23.78 1.43
CA ASN A 13 5.92 24.19 0.39
C ASN A 13 5.54 23.04 -0.57
N LEU A 14 5.30 21.85 -0.04
CA LEU A 14 4.89 20.70 -0.84
C LEU A 14 3.42 20.86 -1.25
N ALA A 15 3.19 20.96 -2.57
CA ALA A 15 1.85 21.02 -3.14
C ALA A 15 1.06 19.73 -2.85
N ARG A 16 -0.28 19.83 -2.84
CA ARG A 16 -1.13 18.68 -2.55
C ARG A 16 -1.03 17.63 -3.67
N GLU A 17 -0.93 18.12 -4.89
CA GLU A 17 -0.77 17.33 -6.11
C GLU A 17 0.53 16.51 -6.09
N ASP A 18 1.60 17.08 -5.55
CA ASP A 18 2.87 16.37 -5.37
C ASP A 18 2.76 15.27 -4.32
N GLN A 19 2.04 15.55 -3.22
CA GLN A 19 1.76 14.59 -2.16
C GLN A 19 0.87 13.43 -2.63
N ASP A 20 0.02 13.63 -3.64
CA ASP A 20 -0.82 12.59 -4.21
C ASP A 20 -0.09 11.81 -5.34
N SER A 21 0.78 12.48 -6.11
CA SER A 21 1.54 11.84 -7.20
C SER A 21 2.65 10.90 -6.71
N PHE A 22 3.25 11.19 -5.56
CA PHE A 22 4.35 10.40 -5.00
C PHE A 22 3.90 9.00 -4.52
N PRO A 23 2.81 8.87 -3.72
CA PRO A 23 2.24 7.57 -3.37
C PRO A 23 1.87 6.74 -4.59
N MET A 24 1.25 7.34 -5.61
CA MET A 24 0.86 6.63 -6.84
C MET A 24 2.08 5.97 -7.51
N LYS A 25 3.19 6.71 -7.67
CA LYS A 25 4.45 6.18 -8.19
C LYS A 25 5.05 5.10 -7.29
N SER A 26 4.90 5.24 -5.97
CA SER A 26 5.36 4.25 -5.00
C SER A 26 4.60 2.94 -5.16
N TYR A 27 3.27 2.97 -5.23
CA TYR A 27 2.44 1.79 -5.45
C TYR A 27 2.78 1.08 -6.76
N GLN A 28 2.95 1.83 -7.86
CA GLN A 28 3.36 1.25 -9.14
C GLN A 28 4.73 0.56 -9.07
N ARG A 29 5.68 1.09 -8.28
CA ARG A 29 6.99 0.46 -8.08
C ARG A 29 6.87 -0.82 -7.26
N SER A 30 6.05 -0.80 -6.20
CA SER A 30 5.82 -1.97 -5.36
C SER A 30 5.16 -3.11 -6.13
N GLN A 31 4.15 -2.81 -6.97
CA GLN A 31 3.52 -3.80 -7.86
C GLN A 31 4.54 -4.43 -8.81
N LYS A 32 5.34 -3.61 -9.52
CA LYS A 32 6.38 -4.11 -10.42
C LYS A 32 7.44 -4.94 -9.71
N ALA A 33 7.80 -4.59 -8.48
CA ALA A 33 8.79 -5.33 -7.70
C ALA A 33 8.24 -6.69 -7.23
N HIS A 34 6.95 -6.78 -6.90
CA HIS A 34 6.25 -8.04 -6.67
C HIS A 34 6.17 -8.89 -7.95
N GLU A 35 5.75 -8.31 -9.07
CA GLU A 35 5.68 -9.02 -10.37
C GLU A 35 7.03 -9.54 -10.85
N SER A 36 8.12 -8.82 -10.53
CA SER A 36 9.49 -9.21 -10.88
C SER A 36 10.16 -10.13 -9.84
N GLY A 37 9.41 -10.61 -8.84
CA GLY A 37 9.90 -11.57 -7.85
C GLY A 37 10.97 -11.01 -6.90
N LYS A 38 11.15 -9.68 -6.83
CA LYS A 38 12.24 -9.07 -6.03
C LYS A 38 12.11 -9.35 -4.53
N PHE A 39 10.88 -9.58 -4.07
CA PHE A 39 10.58 -9.82 -2.67
C PHE A 39 10.59 -11.30 -2.27
N GLU A 40 10.72 -12.22 -3.24
CA GLU A 40 10.71 -13.67 -2.98
C GLU A 40 11.84 -14.12 -2.05
N ASN A 41 12.97 -13.39 -2.06
CA ASN A 41 14.13 -13.72 -1.23
C ASN A 41 14.08 -13.11 0.18
N GLU A 42 13.25 -12.09 0.42
CA GLU A 42 13.20 -11.40 1.73
C GLU A 42 11.91 -11.69 2.51
N ILE A 43 10.80 -11.99 1.82
CA ILE A 43 9.54 -12.34 2.49
C ILE A 43 9.59 -13.79 2.94
N THR A 44 9.52 -14.01 4.25
CA THR A 44 9.32 -15.34 4.83
C THR A 44 7.82 -15.58 5.02
N PRO A 45 7.23 -16.59 4.35
CA PRO A 45 5.84 -17.00 4.54
C PRO A 45 5.48 -17.20 6.01
N VAL A 46 4.37 -16.59 6.45
CA VAL A 46 3.82 -16.81 7.79
C VAL A 46 2.53 -17.62 7.69
N MET A 47 2.55 -18.83 8.26
CA MET A 47 1.38 -19.68 8.34
C MET A 47 0.54 -19.29 9.57
N ILE A 48 -0.71 -18.92 9.33
CA ILE A 48 -1.69 -18.65 10.39
C ILE A 48 -2.52 -19.91 10.61
N PRO A 49 -2.34 -20.63 11.73
CA PRO A 49 -3.12 -21.82 12.02
C PRO A 49 -4.58 -21.46 12.28
N ARG A 50 -5.48 -22.42 12.02
CA ARG A 50 -6.91 -22.27 12.33
C ARG A 50 -7.09 -21.95 13.81
N GLY A 51 -7.81 -20.89 14.12
CA GLY A 51 -8.09 -20.44 15.48
C GLY A 51 -9.52 -19.91 15.60
N PHE A 52 -9.91 -19.45 16.78
CA PHE A 52 -11.29 -18.99 17.02
C PHE A 52 -11.74 -17.87 16.07
N LYS A 53 -10.82 -16.98 15.66
CA LYS A 53 -11.07 -15.89 14.69
C LYS A 53 -10.75 -16.25 13.24
N VAL A 54 -9.97 -17.31 13.00
CA VAL A 54 -9.45 -17.68 11.67
C VAL A 54 -10.03 -19.03 11.28
N LYS A 55 -11.04 -19.00 10.42
CA LYS A 55 -11.87 -20.17 10.06
C LYS A 55 -11.13 -21.21 9.21
N THR A 56 -10.08 -20.83 8.51
CA THR A 56 -9.28 -21.73 7.66
C THR A 56 -7.81 -21.38 7.86
N SER A 57 -6.91 -22.37 7.85
CA SER A 57 -5.48 -22.09 7.86
C SER A 57 -5.10 -21.32 6.60
N THR A 58 -4.49 -20.15 6.76
CA THR A 58 -4.08 -19.26 5.67
C THR A 58 -2.59 -18.99 5.78
N THR A 59 -1.86 -19.12 4.67
CA THR A 59 -0.46 -18.70 4.58
C THR A 59 -0.42 -17.30 3.97
N VAL A 60 0.28 -16.39 4.63
CA VAL A 60 0.49 -15.01 4.15
C VAL A 60 1.92 -14.94 3.62
N GLU A 61 2.06 -14.78 2.31
CA GLU A 61 3.34 -14.78 1.58
C GLU A 61 3.57 -13.49 0.77
N PHE A 62 2.53 -12.67 0.65
CA PHE A 62 2.53 -11.44 -0.14
C PHE A 62 2.10 -10.28 0.72
N ASP A 63 2.59 -9.08 0.38
CA ASP A 63 2.15 -7.85 1.01
C ASP A 63 0.68 -7.58 0.65
N GLU A 64 -0.15 -7.43 1.67
CA GLU A 64 -1.62 -7.27 1.55
C GLU A 64 -2.00 -6.11 0.63
N GLU A 65 -1.25 -5.00 0.69
CA GLU A 65 -1.58 -3.80 -0.09
C GLU A 65 -1.22 -3.95 -1.57
N THR A 66 -0.19 -4.73 -1.91
CA THR A 66 0.15 -4.98 -3.32
C THR A 66 -0.85 -5.92 -4.01
N ALA A 67 -1.41 -6.87 -3.27
CA ALA A 67 -2.45 -7.79 -3.75
C ALA A 67 -3.82 -7.12 -3.87
N ASN A 68 -4.12 -6.13 -3.01
CA ASN A 68 -5.41 -5.45 -2.97
C ASN A 68 -5.42 -4.11 -3.74
N ALA A 69 -4.26 -3.64 -4.20
CA ALA A 69 -4.12 -2.51 -5.12
C ALA A 69 -4.66 -2.89 -6.51
N SER A 70 -5.99 -2.97 -6.62
CA SER A 70 -6.68 -2.82 -7.90
C SER A 70 -6.13 -1.59 -8.61
N PRO A 71 -6.04 -1.56 -9.96
CA PRO A 71 -5.68 -0.33 -10.66
C PRO A 71 -6.60 0.76 -10.11
N ILE A 72 -6.01 1.86 -9.61
CA ILE A 72 -6.77 3.02 -9.16
C ILE A 72 -7.51 3.49 -10.41
N ASN A 73 -8.74 3.01 -10.56
CA ASN A 73 -9.63 3.43 -11.62
C ASN A 73 -10.09 4.82 -11.18
N ASP A 74 -9.47 5.86 -11.74
CA ASP A 74 -9.86 7.27 -11.57
C ASP A 74 -11.28 7.58 -12.13
N GLY A 75 -12.14 6.56 -12.24
CA GLY A 75 -13.56 6.66 -12.52
C GLY A 75 -14.35 7.04 -11.27
N GLY A 76 -14.28 8.32 -10.89
CA GLY A 76 -15.47 9.03 -10.42
C GLY A 76 -15.93 8.82 -8.97
N ARG A 77 -15.04 8.59 -8.00
CA ARG A 77 -15.41 8.80 -6.59
C ARG A 77 -15.03 10.22 -6.17
N SER A 78 -15.93 11.15 -6.49
CA SER A 78 -15.97 12.47 -5.83
C SER A 78 -15.90 12.27 -4.33
N LEU A 79 -14.83 12.76 -3.71
CA LEU A 79 -14.77 13.01 -2.28
C LEU A 79 -15.90 14.00 -1.94
N LEU A 80 -17.05 13.48 -1.51
CA LEU A 80 -17.98 14.25 -0.71
C LEU A 80 -17.41 14.31 0.71
N VAL A 81 -17.46 15.54 1.23
CA VAL A 81 -17.30 15.97 2.63
C VAL A 81 -17.69 14.90 3.64
#